data_AF-A0A386ZC11-F1
#
_entry.id   AF-A0A386ZC11-F1
#
_cell.length_a   1.000
_cell.length_b   1.000
_cell.length_c   1.000
_cell.angle_alpha   90.00
_cell.angle_beta   90.00
_cell.angle_gamma   90.00
#
_symmetry.space_group_name_H-M   'P 1'
#
loop_
_entity.id
_entity.type
_entity.pdbx_description
1 polymer ?
#
loop_
_entity_poly.entity_id
_entity_poly.type
_entity_poly.pdbx_seq_one_letter_code
_entity_poly.pdbx_strand_id
1 'polypeptide(L)' 'MTGSYPLHSTVHCVVTGHAGHWVSVRTASGRSGTIDCDLLHDRSGPCRADAWPRIGDRLTCTVLGYTRNGLIRFGLHDRP' A
#
# COMPACT_ATOMS: atom_id res chain seq x y z
N MET A 1 -13.38 8.15 -14.54
CA MET A 1 -13.37 6.70 -14.87
C MET A 1 -12.67 5.95 -13.74
N THR A 2 -13.43 5.29 -12.88
CA THR A 2 -12.92 4.46 -11.78
C THR A 2 -12.59 3.07 -12.32
N GLY A 3 -11.49 2.95 -13.06
CA GLY A 3 -11.00 1.66 -13.53
C GLY A 3 -10.42 0.84 -12.38
N SER A 4 -10.80 -0.44 -12.29
CA SER A 4 -10.10 -1.39 -11.44
C SER A 4 -8.70 -1.62 -12.01
N TYR A 5 -7.68 -1.58 -11.15
CA TYR A 5 -6.34 -2.01 -11.52
C TYR A 5 -6.26 -3.54 -11.65
N PRO A 6 -5.57 -4.07 -12.66
CA PRO A 6 -5.30 -5.50 -12.76
C PRO A 6 -4.53 -6.01 -11.54
N LEU A 7 -4.76 -7.27 -11.17
CA LEU A 7 -3.93 -7.95 -10.16
C LEU A 7 -2.47 -7.98 -10.62
N HIS A 8 -1.57 -7.84 -9.66
CA HIS A 8 -0.11 -7.78 -9.83
C HIS A 8 0.40 -6.61 -10.71
N SER A 9 -0.49 -5.68 -11.10
CA SER A 9 -0.04 -4.45 -11.75
C SER A 9 0.68 -3.53 -10.78
N THR A 10 1.65 -2.79 -11.31
CA THR A 10 2.43 -1.81 -10.57
C THR A 10 1.81 -0.43 -10.72
N VAL A 11 1.63 0.28 -9.61
CA VAL A 11 1.00 1.60 -9.56
C VAL A 11 1.72 2.52 -8.59
N HIS A 12 1.73 3.82 -8.90
CA HIS A 12 2.23 4.83 -7.96
C HIS A 12 1.15 5.23 -6.96
N CYS A 13 1.56 5.35 -5.71
CA CYS A 13 0.72 5.54 -4.54
C CYS A 13 1.38 6.56 -3.60
N VAL A 14 0.57 7.36 -2.92
CA VAL A 14 1.02 8.32 -1.92
C VAL A 14 0.50 7.88 -0.56
N VAL A 15 1.35 7.89 0.44
CA VAL A 15 0.97 7.56 1.82
C VAL A 15 0.08 8.66 2.39
N THR A 16 -1.09 8.27 2.87
CA THR A 16 -2.09 9.19 3.42
C THR A 16 -2.31 9.03 4.92
N GLY A 17 -1.82 7.93 5.52
CA GLY A 17 -1.95 7.72 6.95
C GLY A 17 -1.48 6.35 7.41
N HIS A 18 -1.54 6.17 8.72
CA HIS A 18 -1.12 4.97 9.45
C HIS A 18 -2.27 4.54 10.35
N ALA A 19 -2.64 3.25 10.32
CA ALA A 19 -3.75 2.73 11.11
C ALA A 19 -3.48 1.30 11.58
N GLY A 20 -3.18 1.13 12.86
CA GLY A 20 -2.96 -0.19 13.47
C GLY A 20 -1.77 -0.91 12.84
N HIS A 21 -2.04 -1.91 11.99
CA HIS A 21 -1.05 -2.71 11.24
C HIS A 21 -1.02 -2.36 9.74
N TRP A 22 -1.56 -1.21 9.35
CA TRP A 22 -1.76 -0.83 7.96
C TRP A 22 -1.22 0.55 7.65
N VAL A 23 -0.63 0.69 6.46
CA VAL A 23 -0.33 1.99 5.85
C VAL A 23 -1.42 2.30 4.84
N SER A 24 -2.12 3.40 5.03
CA SER A 24 -3.12 3.90 4.09
C SER A 24 -2.43 4.63 2.95
N VAL A 25 -2.82 4.31 1.72
CA VAL A 25 -2.28 4.93 0.51
C VAL A 25 -3.38 5.32 -0.46
N ARG A 26 -3.09 6.30 -1.32
CA ARG A 26 -3.97 6.73 -2.40
C ARG A 26 -3.21 6.79 -3.72
N THR A 27 -3.78 6.21 -4.77
CA THR A 27 -3.20 6.28 -6.12
C THR A 27 -3.43 7.66 -6.75
N ALA A 28 -2.70 7.96 -7.83
CA ALA A 28 -2.92 9.18 -8.61
C ALA A 28 -4.35 9.30 -9.19
N SER A 29 -5.04 8.19 -9.42
CA SER A 29 -6.44 8.18 -9.87
C SER A 29 -7.45 8.43 -8.74
N GLY A 30 -6.98 8.65 -7.51
CA GLY A 30 -7.81 8.90 -6.34
C GLY A 30 -8.32 7.64 -5.63
N ARG A 31 -7.88 6.45 -6.04
CA ARG A 31 -8.27 5.19 -5.39
C ARG A 31 -7.51 4.98 -4.08
N SER A 32 -8.22 4.64 -3.03
CA SER A 32 -7.62 4.32 -1.72
C SER A 32 -7.35 2.83 -1.56
N GLY A 33 -6.34 2.52 -0.77
CA GLY A 33 -6.00 1.15 -0.38
C GLY A 33 -5.10 1.11 0.84
N THR A 34 -4.73 -0.09 1.23
CA THR A 34 -3.85 -0.34 2.38
C THR A 34 -2.70 -1.26 1.99
N ILE A 35 -1.54 -1.00 2.59
CA ILE A 35 -0.40 -1.91 2.61
C ILE A 35 -0.35 -2.54 3.99
N ASP A 36 -0.33 -3.87 4.04
CA ASP A 36 -0.07 -4.61 5.27
C ASP A 36 1.36 -4.34 5.73
N CYS A 37 1.57 -4.12 7.01
CA CYS A 37 2.90 -3.83 7.52
C CYS A 37 3.87 -5.00 7.27
N ASP A 38 3.39 -6.25 7.24
CA ASP A 38 4.20 -7.44 6.92
C ASP A 38 4.68 -7.44 5.46
N LEU A 39 4.06 -6.62 4.59
CA LEU A 39 4.42 -6.47 3.18
C LEU A 39 5.30 -5.24 2.91
N LEU A 40 5.66 -4.47 3.95
CA LEU A 40 6.55 -3.31 3.85
C LEU A 40 8.03 -3.70 3.81
N HIS A 41 8.39 -4.87 4.33
CA HIS A 41 9.78 -5.32 4.40
C HIS A 41 9.88 -6.82 4.24
N ASP A 42 10.97 -7.30 3.66
CA ASP A 42 11.20 -8.74 3.49
C ASP A 42 11.76 -9.43 4.74
N ARG A 43 11.86 -8.70 5.86
CA ARG A 43 12.38 -9.22 7.13
C ARG A 43 11.26 -9.77 8.00
N SER A 44 11.44 -11.01 8.46
CA SER A 44 10.66 -11.57 9.56
C SER A 44 10.94 -10.79 10.85
N GLY A 45 9.95 -10.06 11.35
CA GLY A 45 10.06 -9.29 12.60
C GLY A 45 8.85 -8.39 12.82
N PRO A 46 8.63 -7.90 14.05
CA PRO A 46 7.51 -7.02 14.34
C PRO A 46 7.63 -5.74 13.53
N CYS A 47 6.53 -5.36 12.84
CA CYS A 47 6.42 -4.10 12.14
C CYS A 47 6.72 -2.93 13.08
N ARG A 48 7.91 -2.33 12.93
CA ARG A 48 8.29 -1.15 13.71
C ARG A 48 7.73 0.08 13.03
N ALA A 49 6.95 0.87 13.76
CA ALA A 49 6.39 2.14 13.26
C ALA A 49 7.48 3.09 12.74
N ASP A 50 8.68 3.04 13.31
CA ASP A 50 9.83 3.86 12.88
C ASP A 50 10.32 3.55 11.46
N ALA A 51 9.99 2.36 10.93
CA ALA A 51 10.34 1.94 9.57
C ALA A 51 9.21 2.21 8.57
N TRP A 52 8.11 2.84 8.99
CA TRP A 52 6.98 3.05 8.11
C TRP A 52 7.23 4.23 7.17
N PRO A 53 6.78 4.14 5.91
CA PRO A 53 6.74 5.27 4.99
C PRO A 53 6.02 6.46 5.63
N ARG A 54 6.54 7.68 5.47
CA ARG A 54 5.94 8.88 6.05
C ARG A 54 4.71 9.31 5.26
N ILE A 55 3.78 10.00 5.91
CA ILE A 55 2.65 10.62 5.22
C ILE A 55 3.19 11.61 4.18
N GLY A 56 2.71 11.48 2.94
CA GLY A 56 3.20 12.23 1.78
C GLY A 56 4.26 11.50 0.94
N ASP A 57 4.85 10.41 1.44
CA ASP A 57 5.84 9.64 0.69
C ASP A 57 5.18 9.00 -0.54
N ARG A 58 5.94 9.00 -1.64
CA ARG A 58 5.57 8.33 -2.88
C ARG A 58 6.15 6.93 -2.87
N LEU A 59 5.29 5.95 -3.10
CA LEU A 59 5.64 4.54 -3.16
C LEU A 59 5.30 3.99 -4.54
N THR A 60 5.99 2.91 -4.89
CA THR A 60 5.62 2.05 -6.00
C THR A 60 4.97 0.81 -5.41
N CYS A 61 3.67 0.65 -5.65
CA CYS A 61 2.84 -0.42 -5.07
C CYS A 61 2.51 -1.48 -6.12
N THR A 62 2.46 -2.74 -5.71
CA THR A 62 1.89 -3.85 -6.48
C THR A 62 0.45 -4.11 -6.01
N VAL A 63 -0.50 -4.20 -6.93
CA VAL A 63 -1.90 -4.52 -6.63
C VAL A 63 -2.02 -6.01 -6.29
N LEU A 64 -2.35 -6.35 -5.05
CA LEU A 64 -2.47 -7.74 -4.60
C LEU A 64 -3.92 -8.23 -4.60
N GLY A 65 -4.88 -7.32 -4.59
CA GLY A 65 -6.29 -7.67 -4.57
C GLY A 65 -7.18 -6.54 -4.11
N TYR A 66 -8.42 -6.89 -3.84
CA TYR A 66 -9.44 -5.99 -3.33
C TYR A 66 -10.07 -6.61 -2.08
N THR A 67 -10.30 -5.79 -1.07
CA THR A 67 -11.11 -6.16 0.08
C THR A 67 -12.59 -6.20 -0.30
N ARG A 68 -13.44 -6.76 0.58
CA ARG A 68 -14.89 -6.84 0.35
C ARG A 68 -15.58 -5.48 0.19
N ASN A 69 -15.02 -4.42 0.77
CA ASN A 69 -15.49 -3.03 0.62
C ASN A 69 -14.86 -2.29 -0.58
N GLY A 70 -14.10 -2.98 -1.45
CA GLY A 70 -13.56 -2.42 -2.68
C GLY A 70 -12.26 -1.61 -2.51
N LEU A 71 -11.66 -1.58 -1.31
CA LEU A 71 -10.33 -1.00 -1.10
C LEU A 71 -9.27 -1.90 -1.74
N ILE A 72 -8.23 -1.28 -2.27
CA ILE A 72 -7.13 -2.01 -2.90
C ILE A 72 -6.19 -2.53 -1.80
N ARG A 73 -5.81 -3.80 -1.88
CA ARG A 73 -4.70 -4.36 -1.10
C ARG A 73 -3.43 -4.18 -1.91
N PHE A 74 -2.47 -3.48 -1.33
CA PHE A 74 -1.18 -3.21 -1.95
C PHE A 74 -0.06 -3.96 -1.22
N GLY A 75 1.01 -4.27 -1.95
CA GLY A 75 2.33 -4.54 -1.39
C GLY A 75 3.33 -3.53 -1.96
N LEU A 76 4.48 -3.37 -1.32
CA LEU A 76 5.59 -2.65 -1.96
C LEU A 76 6.08 -3.45 -3.17
N HIS A 77 6.31 -2.75 -4.27
CA HIS A 77 6.88 -3.34 -5.48
C HIS A 77 8.37 -3.64 -5.29
N ASP A 78 9.10 -2.67 -4.75
CA ASP A 78 10.51 -2.78 -4.40
C ASP A 78 10.60 -2.83 -2.88
N ARG A 79 10.82 -4.02 -2.32
CA ARG A 79 10.97 -4.21 -0.87
C ARG A 79 12.44 -3.97 -0.50
N PRO A 80 12.73 -3.07 0.46
CA PRO A 80 14.07 -2.90 1.00
C PRO A 80 14.47 -4.03 1.98
#